data_AF-A0A8T4CIE2-F1
#
_entry.id   AF-A0A8T4CIE2-F1
#
_cell.length_a   1.000
_cell.length_b   1.000
_cell.length_c   1.000
_cell.angle_alpha   90.00
_cell.angle_beta   90.00
_cell.angle_gamma   90.00
#
_symmetry.space_group_name_H-M   'P 1'
#
loop_
_entity.id
_entity.type
_entity.pdbx_description
1 polymer ?
#
loop_
_entity_poly.entity_id
_entity_poly.type
_entity_poly.pdbx_seq_one_letter_code
_entity_poly.pdbx_strand_id
1 'polypeptide(L)'
;MAEGEVKVWFKIRKDDRTVSLKDVFERMEQIRAEHPELDVYFDGDEFAICSRPLARPAEPHPPHHHHKEKKKGKQVKLYSA
;
A
#
# COMPACT_ATOMS: atom_id res chain seq x y z
N MET A 1 -17.82 0.18 -24.75
CA MET A 1 -17.57 0.55 -23.35
C MET A 1 -16.54 -0.44 -22.85
N ALA A 2 -15.34 0.00 -22.48
CA ALA A 2 -14.31 -0.93 -22.03
C ALA A 2 -14.67 -1.38 -20.61
N GLU A 3 -15.42 -2.48 -20.50
CA GLU A 3 -15.54 -3.25 -19.27
C GLU A 3 -14.15 -3.83 -18.97
N GLY A 4 -13.28 -3.00 -18.41
CA GLY A 4 -12.01 -3.48 -17.88
C GLY A 4 -12.35 -4.48 -16.77
N GLU A 5 -11.92 -5.72 -16.92
CA GLU A 5 -12.19 -6.79 -15.98
C GLU A 5 -11.66 -6.39 -14.58
N VAL A 6 -12.56 -5.95 -13.69
CA VAL A 6 -12.21 -5.63 -12.31
C VAL A 6 -12.18 -6.94 -11.53
N LYS A 7 -11.00 -7.29 -11.01
CA LYS A 7 -10.81 -8.46 -10.17
C LYS A 7 -10.85 -8.06 -8.71
N VAL A 8 -11.77 -8.65 -7.95
CA VAL A 8 -11.85 -8.49 -6.49
C VAL A 8 -10.94 -9.52 -5.82
N TRP A 9 -9.95 -9.06 -5.07
CA TRP A 9 -9.02 -9.92 -4.34
C TRP A 9 -9.49 -10.20 -2.92
N PHE A 10 -10.06 -9.19 -2.27
CA PHE A 10 -10.46 -9.30 -0.88
C PHE A 10 -11.66 -8.41 -0.60
N LYS A 11 -12.68 -8.94 0.08
CA LYS A 11 -13.84 -8.17 0.56
C LYS A 11 -13.77 -8.05 2.07
N ILE A 12 -13.81 -6.81 2.56
CA ILE A 12 -13.83 -6.49 3.98
C ILE A 12 -15.29 -6.32 4.38
N ARG A 13 -15.70 -6.99 5.46
CA ARG A 13 -17.02 -6.75 6.03
C ARG A 13 -16.97 -5.42 6.78
N LYS A 14 -17.93 -4.55 6.52
CA LYS A 14 -18.02 -3.21 7.13
C LYS A 14 -18.10 -3.23 8.67
N ASP A 15 -18.60 -4.32 9.24
CA ASP A 15 -18.69 -4.54 10.69
C ASP A 15 -17.40 -5.14 11.29
N ASP A 16 -16.48 -5.59 10.44
CA ASP A 16 -15.26 -6.24 10.87
C ASP A 16 -14.21 -5.19 11.30
N ARG A 17 -14.02 -5.08 12.61
CA ARG A 17 -13.02 -4.19 13.22
C ARG A 17 -11.64 -4.83 13.35
N THR A 18 -11.47 -6.08 12.89
CA THR A 18 -10.18 -6.77 12.96
C THR A 18 -9.26 -6.33 11.82
N VAL A 19 -9.85 -5.94 10.69
CA VAL A 19 -9.13 -5.40 9.53
C VAL A 19 -8.91 -3.90 9.69
N SER A 20 -7.66 -3.51 9.83
CA SER A 20 -7.23 -2.11 9.88
C SER A 20 -6.84 -1.61 8.50
N LEU A 21 -6.90 -0.29 8.26
CA LEU A 21 -6.41 0.30 7.00
C LEU A 21 -4.95 -0.08 6.71
N LYS A 22 -4.11 -0.22 7.74
CA LYS A 22 -2.72 -0.71 7.60
C LYS A 22 -2.66 -2.10 6.94
N ASP A 23 -3.53 -3.00 7.39
CA ASP A 23 -3.62 -4.38 6.91
C ASP A 23 -4.06 -4.45 5.43
N VAL A 24 -4.95 -3.51 5.05
CA VAL A 24 -5.38 -3.29 3.67
C VAL A 24 -4.24 -2.82 2.78
N PHE A 25 -3.47 -1.81 3.21
CA PHE A 25 -2.32 -1.32 2.46
C PHE A 25 -1.22 -2.38 2.30
N GLU A 26 -0.92 -3.14 3.36
CA GLU A 26 0.05 -4.24 3.31
C GLU A 26 -0.36 -5.29 2.26
N ARG A 27 -1.65 -5.68 2.24
CA ARG A 27 -2.18 -6.60 1.21
C ARG A 27 -2.08 -6.03 -0.20
N MET A 28 -2.34 -4.75 -0.40
CA MET A 28 -2.16 -4.10 -1.71
C MET A 28 -0.71 -4.10 -2.18
N GLU A 29 0.25 -3.85 -1.29
CA GLU A 29 1.67 -3.93 -1.61
C GLU A 29 2.09 -5.34 -2.04
N GLN A 30 1.60 -6.38 -1.35
CA GLN A 30 1.85 -7.77 -1.73
C GLN A 30 1.31 -8.08 -3.12
N ILE A 31 0.05 -7.73 -3.40
CA ILE A 31 -0.57 -8.00 -4.72
C ILE A 31 0.17 -7.24 -5.83
N ARG A 32 0.59 -5.99 -5.60
CA ARG A 32 1.40 -5.22 -6.58
C ARG A 32 2.78 -5.83 -6.81
N ALA A 33 3.39 -6.41 -5.78
CA ALA A 33 4.68 -7.07 -5.90
C ALA A 33 4.58 -8.39 -6.69
N GLU A 34 3.50 -9.14 -6.51
CA GLU A 34 3.23 -10.38 -7.25
C GLU A 34 2.74 -10.12 -8.68
N HIS A 35 1.99 -9.02 -8.87
CA HIS A 35 1.36 -8.64 -10.14
C HIS A 35 1.66 -7.19 -10.51
N PRO A 36 2.88 -6.88 -10.98
CA PRO A 36 3.25 -5.51 -11.39
C PRO A 36 2.48 -5.01 -12.62
N GLU A 37 1.79 -5.90 -13.33
CA GLU A 37 0.91 -5.60 -14.47
C GLU A 37 -0.51 -5.15 -14.07
N LEU A 38 -0.85 -5.21 -12.77
CA LEU A 38 -2.16 -4.85 -12.25
C LEU A 38 -2.13 -3.57 -11.43
N ASP A 39 -3.10 -2.69 -11.67
CA ASP A 39 -3.38 -1.52 -10.85
C ASP A 39 -4.29 -1.96 -9.70
N VAL A 40 -3.71 -2.12 -8.50
CA VAL A 40 -4.42 -2.56 -7.28
C VAL A 40 -4.85 -1.34 -6.48
N TYR A 41 -6.15 -1.27 -6.15
CA TYR A 41 -6.76 -0.14 -5.44
C TYR A 41 -7.80 -0.60 -4.40
N PHE A 42 -8.13 0.29 -3.48
CA PHE A 42 -9.21 0.10 -2.52
C PHE A 42 -10.51 0.69 -3.07
N ASP A 43 -11.56 -0.11 -3.14
CA ASP A 43 -12.92 0.39 -3.38
C ASP A 43 -13.62 0.66 -2.04
N GLY A 44 -13.90 1.94 -1.78
CA GLY A 44 -14.53 2.39 -0.53
C GLY A 44 -16.04 2.16 -0.48
N ASP A 45 -16.68 1.85 -1.60
CA ASP A 45 -18.12 1.56 -1.67
C ASP A 45 -18.37 0.08 -1.35
N GLU A 46 -17.64 -0.81 -2.02
CA GLU A 46 -17.69 -2.26 -1.79
C GLU A 46 -16.85 -2.71 -0.59
N PHE A 47 -16.04 -1.83 0.01
CA PHE A 47 -15.06 -2.17 1.06
C PHE A 47 -14.14 -3.32 0.60
N ALA A 48 -13.61 -3.23 -0.62
CA ALA A 48 -12.91 -4.33 -1.27
C ALA A 48 -11.55 -3.89 -1.84
N ILE A 49 -10.59 -4.81 -1.86
CA ILE A 49 -9.34 -4.64 -2.61
C ILE A 49 -9.60 -5.16 -4.02
N CYS A 50 -9.55 -4.26 -4.97
CA CYS A 50 -9.83 -4.52 -6.38
C CYS A 50 -8.55 -4.31 -7.20
N SER A 51 -8.48 -4.94 -8.36
CA SER A 51 -7.43 -4.67 -9.33
C SER A 51 -7.99 -4.59 -10.74
N ARG A 52 -7.32 -3.82 -11.59
CA ARG A 52 -7.59 -3.79 -13.03
C ARG A 52 -6.30 -3.94 -13.83
N PRO A 53 -6.35 -4.49 -15.04
CA PRO A 53 -5.17 -4.57 -15.90
C PRO A 53 -4.64 -3.17 -16.23
N LEU A 54 -3.34 -2.96 -16.07
CA LEU A 54 -2.69 -1.73 -16.52
C LEU A 54 -2.55 -1.76 -18.05
N ALA A 55 -3.13 -0.78 -18.74
CA ALA A 55 -3.04 -0.67 -20.20
C ALA A 55 -1.60 -0.46 -20.73
N ARG A 56 -0.66 -0.13 -19.84
CA ARG A 56 0.79 -0.12 -20.10
C ARG A 56 1.48 -0.66 -18.84
N PRO A 57 2.51 -1.52 -18.95
CA PRO A 57 3.27 -1.94 -17.78
C PRO A 57 3.77 -0.68 -17.08
N ALA A 58 3.27 -0.42 -15.87
CA ALA A 58 3.79 0.69 -15.08
C ALA A 58 5.27 0.40 -14.84
N GLU A 59 6.13 1.39 -15.05
CA GLU A 59 7.49 1.33 -14.51
C GLU A 59 7.41 0.93 -13.04
N PRO A 60 8.34 0.08 -12.55
CA PRO A 60 8.30 -0.40 -11.18
C PRO A 60 8.13 0.79 -10.24
N HIS A 61 7.02 0.80 -9.51
CA HIS A 61 6.69 1.85 -8.55
C HIS A 61 7.94 2.08 -7.69
N PRO A 62 8.52 3.30 -7.66
CA PRO A 62 9.69 3.53 -6.82
C PRO A 62 9.31 3.15 -5.39
N PRO A 63 10.18 2.43 -4.66
CA PRO A 63 9.87 2.00 -3.31
C PRO A 63 9.43 3.23 -2.52
N HIS A 64 8.23 3.18 -1.94
CA HIS A 64 7.75 4.22 -1.04
C HIS A 64 8.78 4.34 0.09
N HIS A 65 9.63 5.36 -0.02
CA HIS A 65 10.71 5.61 0.93
C HIS A 65 10.04 6.06 2.23
N HIS A 66 9.72 5.10 3.11
CA HIS A 66 9.26 5.39 4.45
C HIS A 66 10.41 6.12 5.15
N HIS A 67 10.37 7.45 5.11
CA HIS A 67 11.37 8.32 5.73
C HIS A 67 11.23 8.17 7.24
N LYS A 68 11.79 7.09 7.78
CA LYS A 68 11.90 6.86 9.21
C LYS A 68 13.04 7.77 9.69
N GLU A 69 12.70 9.03 9.94
CA GLU A 69 13.60 10.03 10.48
C GLU A 69 14.14 9.52 11.84
N LYS A 70 15.32 8.90 11.82
CA LYS A 70 16.06 8.53 13.03
C LYS A 70 16.57 9.84 13.63
N LYS A 71 15.84 10.43 14.59
CA LYS A 71 16.35 11.52 15.43
C LYS A 71 17.71 11.11 16.01
N LYS A 72 18.80 11.70 15.50
CA LYS A 72 20.15 11.51 16.05
C LYS A 72 20.17 12.10 17.46
N GLY A 73 20.54 11.24 18.42
CA GLY A 73 20.76 11.61 19.81
C GLY A 73 21.73 12.78 19.93
N LYS A 74 21.37 13.70 20.81
CA LYS A 74 22.11 14.90 21.18
C LYS A 74 23.43 14.48 21.83
N GLN A 75 24.56 14.68 21.14
CA GLN A 75 25.89 14.47 21.71
C GLN A 75 26.14 15.61 22.72
N VAL A 76 26.02 15.28 24.01
CA VAL A 76 26.45 16.15 25.10
C VAL A 76 27.96 16.36 25.01
N LYS A 77 28.37 17.61 24.75
CA LYS A 77 29.77 18.03 24.82
C LYS A 77 30.14 18.13 26.30
N LEU A 78 31.05 17.26 26.73
CA LEU A 78 31.71 17.33 28.03
C LEU A 78 32.69 18.52 27.97
N TYR A 79 32.46 19.55 28.76
CA TYR A 79 33.41 20.63 28.96
C TYR A 79 34.35 20.18 30.09
N SER A 80 35.63 19.99 29.78
CA SER A 80 36.68 19.83 30.80
C SER A 80 36.90 21.15 31.52
N ALA A 81 37.09 21.07 32.84
CA ALA A 81 37.62 22.13 33.69
C ALA A 81 38.99 21.69 34.22
#